data_AF-D0GMR5-F1
#
_entry.id   AF-D0GMR5-F1
#
_cell.length_a   1.000
_cell.length_b   1.000
_cell.length_c   1.000
_cell.angle_alpha   90.00
_cell.angle_beta   90.00
_cell.angle_gamma   90.00
#
_symmetry.space_group_name_H-M   'P 1'
#
loop_
_entity.id
_entity.type
_entity.pdbx_description
1 polymer ?
#
loop_
_entity_poly.entity_id
_entity_poly.type
_entity_poly.pdbx_seq_one_letter_code
_entity_poly.pdbx_strand_id
1 'polypeptide(L)'
;VTGIKKVPGTKGTYINFTDKKTNENIGYKILNTPILTINIEKRKGSWKEIGGKSQDIKEKTYFKVYAEHGKNPKDSKYAYIVLPMFSEEEVKNYNEDNIKIIRMDNDVHAIEDKQRKITGINFWGSKEITIAGIKAVSPISIVKTEKGNEIILAVSDPTQLSKYETIIELDGEYSLLSQNNSVKLNVKNGKTEIKVNLVNQGKSVVINLKKI
;
A
#
# COMPACT_ATOMS: atom_id res chain seq x y z
N VAL A 1 -26.06 -16.27 -4.61
CA VAL A 1 -26.57 -14.94 -5.01
C VAL A 1 -26.28 -14.76 -6.49
N THR A 2 -27.26 -14.99 -7.35
CA THR A 2 -27.20 -14.56 -8.76
C THR A 2 -27.74 -13.15 -8.82
N GLY A 3 -26.89 -12.16 -9.06
CA GLY A 3 -27.31 -10.76 -9.11
C GLY A 3 -26.19 -9.80 -8.76
N ILE A 4 -26.22 -8.64 -9.41
CA ILE A 4 -25.37 -7.51 -9.12
C ILE A 4 -25.87 -6.86 -7.83
N LYS A 5 -25.03 -6.83 -6.80
CA LYS A 5 -25.30 -6.11 -5.56
C LYS A 5 -24.45 -4.84 -5.54
N LYS A 6 -25.09 -3.70 -5.36
CA LYS A 6 -24.41 -2.42 -5.12
C LYS A 6 -24.54 -2.05 -3.65
N VAL A 7 -23.43 -1.71 -3.01
CA VAL A 7 -23.40 -1.27 -1.61
C VAL A 7 -22.51 -0.03 -1.48
N PRO A 8 -22.84 0.92 -0.59
CA PRO A 8 -21.87 1.93 -0.17
C PRO A 8 -20.63 1.24 0.41
N GLY A 9 -19.45 1.70 0.03
CA GLY A 9 -18.21 1.14 0.55
C GLY A 9 -17.61 2.03 1.62
N THR A 10 -18.26 2.07 2.77
CA THR A 10 -17.79 2.80 3.93
C THR A 10 -17.06 1.88 4.89
N LYS A 11 -16.27 2.47 5.79
CA LYS A 11 -15.73 1.81 6.97
C LYS A 11 -16.79 0.97 7.70
N GLY A 12 -16.42 -0.21 8.20
CA GLY A 12 -17.33 -1.22 8.73
C GLY A 12 -17.86 -2.20 7.68
N THR A 13 -17.79 -1.88 6.38
CA THR A 13 -18.18 -2.82 5.32
C THR A 13 -17.10 -3.88 5.16
N TYR A 14 -17.50 -5.14 5.13
CA TYR A 14 -16.61 -6.25 4.79
C TYR A 14 -17.20 -7.11 3.67
N ILE A 15 -16.32 -7.79 2.95
CA ILE A 15 -16.66 -8.76 1.91
C ILE A 15 -15.87 -10.03 2.21
N ASN A 16 -16.52 -11.18 2.08
CA ASN A 16 -15.88 -12.48 2.28
C ASN A 16 -16.24 -13.40 1.10
N PHE A 17 -15.25 -14.09 0.55
CA PHE A 17 -15.45 -15.13 -0.45
C PHE A 17 -14.70 -16.40 -0.05
N THR A 18 -15.46 -17.48 0.17
CA THR A 18 -14.93 -18.81 0.48
C THR A 18 -15.13 -19.74 -0.71
N ASP A 19 -14.04 -20.32 -1.22
CA ASP A 19 -14.13 -21.45 -2.14
C ASP A 19 -14.48 -22.71 -1.34
N LYS A 20 -15.69 -23.23 -1.55
CA LYS A 20 -16.18 -24.43 -0.84
C LYS A 20 -15.40 -25.70 -1.17
N LYS A 21 -14.65 -25.76 -2.27
CA LYS A 21 -13.90 -26.95 -2.67
C LYS A 21 -12.55 -27.03 -1.97
N THR A 22 -11.84 -25.93 -1.91
CA THR A 22 -10.51 -25.85 -1.28
C THR A 22 -10.58 -25.40 0.17
N ASN A 23 -11.74 -24.89 0.61
CA ASN A 23 -11.92 -24.19 1.87
C ASN A 23 -11.00 -22.98 2.03
N GLU A 24 -10.51 -22.43 0.91
CA GLU A 24 -9.71 -21.21 0.89
C GLU A 24 -10.63 -19.99 0.98
N ASN A 25 -10.15 -18.96 1.67
CA ASN A 25 -10.93 -17.75 1.91
C ASN A 25 -10.14 -16.50 1.54
N ILE A 26 -10.85 -15.48 1.07
CA ILE A 26 -10.32 -14.13 0.89
C ILE A 26 -11.32 -13.10 1.42
N GLY A 27 -10.87 -12.35 2.41
CA GLY A 27 -11.61 -11.27 3.03
C GLY A 27 -11.18 -9.90 2.54
N TYR A 28 -12.10 -8.94 2.65
CA TYR A 28 -11.83 -7.54 2.41
C TYR A 28 -12.50 -6.69 3.49
N LYS A 29 -11.77 -5.71 4.01
CA LYS A 29 -12.31 -4.62 4.84
C LYS A 29 -12.25 -3.33 4.03
N ILE A 30 -13.37 -2.65 3.92
CA ILE A 30 -13.47 -1.44 3.11
C ILE A 30 -13.25 -0.23 4.01
N LEU A 31 -12.34 0.65 3.61
CA LEU A 31 -12.02 1.86 4.38
C LEU A 31 -12.70 3.07 3.76
N ASN A 32 -12.67 3.17 2.43
CA ASN A 32 -13.28 4.25 1.67
C ASN A 32 -13.46 3.82 0.22
N THR A 33 -14.68 3.89 -0.32
CA THR A 33 -14.95 3.87 -1.76
C THR A 33 -16.37 4.35 -2.00
N PRO A 34 -16.68 5.01 -3.13
CA PRO A 34 -18.02 5.55 -3.36
C PRO A 34 -19.10 4.45 -3.34
N ILE A 35 -18.98 3.48 -4.25
CA ILE A 35 -19.92 2.36 -4.40
C ILE A 35 -19.09 1.12 -4.71
N LEU A 36 -19.42 0.00 -4.07
CA LEU A 36 -18.92 -1.31 -4.44
C LEU A 36 -19.98 -2.07 -5.20
N THR A 37 -19.56 -2.63 -6.32
CA THR A 37 -20.37 -3.55 -7.10
C THR A 37 -19.81 -4.95 -6.96
N ILE A 38 -20.67 -5.83 -6.46
CA ILE A 38 -20.39 -7.24 -6.17
C ILE A 38 -21.24 -8.07 -7.12
N ASN A 39 -20.62 -8.99 -7.84
CA ASN A 39 -21.32 -9.87 -8.78
C ASN A 39 -20.76 -11.29 -8.73
N ILE A 40 -21.64 -12.28 -8.88
CA ILE A 40 -21.25 -13.65 -9.22
C ILE A 40 -21.74 -13.91 -10.64
N GLU A 41 -20.82 -14.13 -11.57
CA GLU A 41 -21.14 -14.32 -12.99
C GLU A 41 -20.52 -15.59 -13.56
N LYS A 42 -21.27 -16.25 -14.45
CA LYS A 42 -20.74 -17.32 -15.30
C LYS A 42 -20.19 -16.70 -16.57
N ARG A 43 -18.96 -17.05 -16.94
CA ARG A 43 -18.33 -16.64 -18.20
C ARG A 43 -17.96 -17.88 -18.99
N LYS A 44 -18.19 -17.80 -20.30
CA LYS A 44 -17.77 -18.78 -21.29
C LYS A 44 -16.67 -18.18 -22.14
N GLY A 45 -15.70 -19.00 -22.53
CA GLY A 45 -14.68 -18.62 -23.49
C GLY A 45 -13.86 -19.83 -23.92
N SER A 46 -13.05 -19.66 -24.95
CA SER A 46 -12.14 -20.67 -25.48
C SER A 46 -10.69 -20.18 -25.47
N TRP A 47 -9.73 -21.10 -25.52
CA TRP A 47 -8.32 -20.71 -25.66
C TRP A 47 -8.08 -19.99 -27.00
N LYS A 48 -8.82 -20.34 -28.06
CA LYS A 48 -8.73 -19.69 -29.37
C LYS A 48 -9.03 -18.19 -29.33
N GLU A 49 -9.97 -17.74 -28.51
CA GLU A 49 -10.32 -16.32 -28.36
C GLU A 49 -9.15 -15.46 -27.84
N ILE A 50 -8.17 -16.07 -27.18
CA ILE A 50 -6.98 -15.39 -26.62
C ILE A 50 -5.67 -15.87 -27.27
N GLY A 51 -5.73 -16.41 -28.49
CA GLY A 51 -4.56 -16.79 -29.30
C GLY A 51 -4.06 -18.23 -29.13
N GLY A 52 -4.78 -19.07 -28.39
CA GLY A 52 -4.54 -20.50 -28.30
C GLY A 52 -5.13 -21.30 -29.48
N LYS A 53 -4.99 -22.63 -29.44
CA LYS A 53 -5.44 -23.53 -30.53
C LYS A 53 -6.81 -24.17 -30.29
N SER A 54 -7.18 -24.47 -29.05
CA SER A 54 -8.41 -25.20 -28.73
C SER A 54 -9.66 -24.30 -28.87
N GLN A 55 -10.68 -24.84 -29.54
CA GLN A 55 -12.01 -24.22 -29.69
C GLN A 55 -12.99 -24.65 -28.59
N ASP A 56 -12.56 -25.51 -27.67
CA ASP A 56 -13.44 -26.03 -26.63
C ASP A 56 -13.92 -24.89 -25.73
N ILE A 57 -15.24 -24.73 -25.65
CA ILE A 57 -15.84 -23.75 -24.75
C ILE A 57 -15.65 -24.23 -23.32
N LYS A 58 -15.05 -23.39 -22.50
CA LYS A 58 -14.94 -23.57 -21.05
C LYS A 58 -15.89 -22.59 -20.37
N GLU A 59 -16.66 -23.08 -19.40
CA GLU A 59 -17.50 -22.26 -18.53
C GLU A 59 -16.90 -22.23 -17.12
N LYS A 60 -16.81 -21.04 -16.53
CA LYS A 60 -16.37 -20.84 -15.15
C LYS A 60 -17.25 -19.81 -14.46
N THR A 61 -17.40 -19.96 -13.14
CA THR A 61 -18.07 -18.99 -12.28
C THR A 61 -17.02 -18.10 -11.62
N TYR A 62 -17.24 -16.80 -11.63
CA TYR A 62 -16.35 -15.79 -11.06
C TYR A 62 -17.06 -14.98 -10.00
N PHE A 63 -16.37 -14.73 -8.89
CA PHE A 63 -16.72 -13.69 -7.93
C PHE A 63 -15.99 -12.40 -8.32
N LYS A 64 -16.73 -11.32 -8.55
CA LYS A 64 -16.20 -10.04 -9.04
C LYS A 64 -16.63 -8.93 -8.09
N VAL A 65 -15.66 -8.15 -7.63
CA VAL A 65 -15.88 -6.95 -6.81
C VAL A 65 -15.09 -5.80 -7.42
N TYR A 66 -15.72 -4.65 -7.60
CA TYR A 66 -15.03 -3.45 -8.06
C TYR A 66 -15.67 -2.19 -7.49
N ALA A 67 -14.85 -1.14 -7.34
CA ALA A 67 -15.29 0.19 -6.98
C ALA A 67 -15.85 0.91 -8.22
N GLU A 68 -17.02 1.53 -8.10
CA GLU A 68 -17.59 2.39 -9.13
C GLU A 68 -17.25 3.86 -8.85
N HIS A 69 -16.41 4.46 -9.70
CA HIS A 69 -16.05 5.88 -9.60
C HIS A 69 -16.97 6.82 -10.41
N GLY A 70 -17.94 6.26 -11.16
CA GLY A 70 -18.84 7.03 -12.01
C GLY A 70 -18.19 7.49 -13.33
N LYS A 71 -18.85 8.41 -14.04
CA LYS A 71 -18.37 8.99 -15.31
C LYS A 71 -17.52 10.23 -15.01
N ASN A 72 -16.35 10.34 -15.66
CA ASN A 72 -15.43 11.47 -15.54
C ASN A 72 -15.08 11.83 -14.07
N PRO A 73 -14.61 10.87 -13.25
CA PRO A 73 -14.27 11.14 -11.86
C PRO A 73 -13.15 12.18 -11.76
N LYS A 74 -13.24 13.08 -10.77
CA LYS A 74 -12.18 14.00 -10.36
C LYS A 74 -11.78 13.68 -8.93
N ASP A 75 -10.49 13.46 -8.71
CA ASP A 75 -9.89 13.16 -7.40
C ASP A 75 -10.64 12.07 -6.60
N SER A 76 -11.24 11.11 -7.30
CA SER A 76 -11.92 9.98 -6.68
C SER A 76 -10.90 9.03 -6.09
N LYS A 77 -11.23 8.45 -4.93
CA LYS A 77 -10.31 7.64 -4.13
C LYS A 77 -10.95 6.31 -3.77
N TYR A 78 -10.11 5.34 -3.46
CA TYR A 78 -10.53 4.09 -2.83
C TYR A 78 -9.45 3.61 -1.85
N ALA A 79 -9.87 2.87 -0.84
CA ALA A 79 -9.01 2.23 0.14
C ALA A 79 -9.72 1.00 0.71
N TYR A 80 -9.00 -0.12 0.73
CA TYR A 80 -9.45 -1.38 1.30
C TYR A 80 -8.25 -2.18 1.81
N ILE A 81 -8.53 -3.14 2.70
CA ILE A 81 -7.57 -4.11 3.23
C ILE A 81 -7.94 -5.47 2.64
N VAL A 82 -6.94 -6.22 2.18
CA VAL A 82 -7.11 -7.62 1.76
C VAL A 82 -6.66 -8.51 2.92
N LEU A 83 -7.48 -9.50 3.26
CA LEU A 83 -7.25 -10.46 4.34
C LEU A 83 -7.26 -11.88 3.76
N PRO A 84 -6.15 -12.34 3.14
CA PRO A 84 -6.06 -13.69 2.61
C PRO A 84 -6.12 -14.72 3.75
N MET A 85 -6.84 -15.82 3.53
CA MET A 85 -6.92 -16.97 4.45
C MET A 85 -7.56 -16.71 5.83
N PHE A 86 -8.14 -15.54 6.05
CA PHE A 86 -8.95 -15.28 7.25
C PHE A 86 -10.31 -15.97 7.09
N SER A 87 -10.84 -16.59 8.14
CA SER A 87 -12.24 -17.03 8.20
C SER A 87 -13.21 -15.85 8.12
N GLU A 88 -14.48 -16.10 7.75
CA GLU A 88 -15.47 -15.01 7.66
C GLU A 88 -15.62 -14.25 8.99
N GLU A 89 -15.56 -14.97 10.12
CA GLU A 89 -15.63 -14.36 11.45
C GLU A 89 -14.41 -13.49 11.74
N GLU A 90 -13.20 -13.94 11.41
CA GLU A 90 -11.98 -13.14 11.52
C GLU A 90 -12.01 -11.91 10.61
N VAL A 91 -12.53 -12.03 9.39
CA VAL A 91 -12.72 -10.89 8.48
C VAL A 91 -13.69 -9.90 9.09
N LYS A 92 -14.86 -10.35 9.57
CA LYS A 92 -15.86 -9.48 10.19
C LYS A 92 -15.31 -8.75 11.41
N ASN A 93 -14.57 -9.45 12.26
CA ASN A 93 -14.05 -8.94 13.53
C ASN A 93 -12.67 -8.26 13.41
N TYR A 94 -12.05 -8.25 12.22
CA TYR A 94 -10.78 -7.56 12.00
C TYR A 94 -10.94 -6.08 12.35
N ASN A 95 -10.09 -5.59 13.25
CA ASN A 95 -10.09 -4.19 13.65
C ASN A 95 -9.41 -3.33 12.58
N GLU A 96 -10.19 -2.81 11.64
CA GLU A 96 -9.67 -1.91 10.60
C GLU A 96 -9.09 -0.60 11.13
N ASP A 97 -9.39 -0.21 12.38
CA ASP A 97 -8.78 0.98 12.98
C ASP A 97 -7.28 0.84 13.15
N ASN A 98 -6.75 -0.39 13.18
CA ASN A 98 -5.30 -0.63 13.25
C ASN A 98 -4.55 -0.03 12.05
N ILE A 99 -5.21 0.09 10.90
CA ILE A 99 -4.66 0.73 9.70
C ILE A 99 -5.18 2.17 9.61
N LYS A 100 -4.31 3.13 9.90
CA LYS A 100 -4.60 4.56 9.78
C LYS A 100 -4.15 5.05 8.40
N ILE A 101 -5.08 5.62 7.63
CA ILE A 101 -4.73 6.41 6.44
C ILE A 101 -4.29 7.79 6.93
N ILE A 102 -3.00 8.11 6.79
CA ILE A 102 -2.44 9.42 7.19
C ILE A 102 -2.71 10.44 6.09
N ARG A 103 -2.52 10.05 4.83
CA ARG A 103 -2.77 10.89 3.66
C ARG A 103 -3.09 10.02 2.45
N MET A 104 -4.01 10.49 1.62
CA MET A 104 -4.41 9.80 0.39
C MET A 104 -4.81 10.84 -0.66
N ASP A 105 -3.84 11.37 -1.39
CA ASP A 105 -4.07 12.33 -2.49
C ASP A 105 -3.00 12.20 -3.58
N ASN A 106 -3.08 13.07 -4.60
CA ASN A 106 -2.21 13.05 -5.78
C ASN A 106 -0.73 13.31 -5.46
N ASP A 107 -0.41 13.87 -4.30
CA ASP A 107 0.98 14.13 -3.92
C ASP A 107 1.54 12.96 -3.09
N VAL A 108 0.75 12.41 -2.16
CA VAL A 108 1.21 11.37 -1.22
C VAL A 108 0.12 10.35 -0.87
N HIS A 109 0.52 9.09 -0.84
CA HIS A 109 -0.22 8.02 -0.17
C HIS A 109 0.57 7.53 1.05
N ALA A 110 -0.01 7.65 2.24
CA ALA A 110 0.64 7.27 3.49
C ALA A 110 -0.34 6.53 4.41
N ILE A 111 0.09 5.36 4.90
CA ILE A 111 -0.66 4.56 5.87
C ILE A 111 0.23 4.16 7.04
N GLU A 112 -0.37 3.91 8.19
CA GLU A 112 0.29 3.39 9.39
C GLU A 112 -0.47 2.16 9.90
N ASP A 113 0.24 1.05 10.04
CA ASP A 113 -0.15 -0.07 10.89
C ASP A 113 0.28 0.27 12.32
N LYS A 114 -0.68 0.72 13.13
CA LYS A 114 -0.44 1.17 14.52
C LYS A 114 0.04 0.04 15.42
N GLN A 115 -0.43 -1.20 15.17
CA GLN A 115 -0.08 -2.35 16.01
C GLN A 115 1.39 -2.72 15.80
N ARG A 116 1.84 -2.73 14.54
CA ARG A 116 3.22 -3.07 14.19
C ARG A 116 4.17 -1.88 14.20
N LYS A 117 3.63 -0.65 14.35
CA LYS A 117 4.36 0.62 14.22
C LYS A 117 5.12 0.71 12.90
N ILE A 118 4.44 0.35 11.81
CA ILE A 118 4.97 0.40 10.45
C ILE A 118 4.21 1.48 9.69
N THR A 119 4.92 2.46 9.16
CA THR A 119 4.38 3.49 8.28
C THR A 119 4.90 3.26 6.86
N GLY A 120 4.00 3.10 5.89
CA GLY A 120 4.33 3.06 4.47
C GLY A 120 3.94 4.37 3.80
N ILE A 121 4.83 4.94 3.01
CA ILE A 121 4.65 6.25 2.37
C ILE A 121 5.15 6.19 0.92
N ASN A 122 4.30 6.56 -0.03
CA ASN A 122 4.68 6.81 -1.41
C ASN A 122 4.48 8.30 -1.70
N PHE A 123 5.54 8.96 -2.16
CA PHE A 123 5.50 10.34 -2.62
C PHE A 123 5.55 10.36 -4.15
N TRP A 124 4.59 11.01 -4.80
CA TRP A 124 4.36 10.91 -6.25
C TRP A 124 4.87 12.10 -7.07
N GLY A 125 4.93 13.30 -6.47
CA GLY A 125 5.19 14.54 -7.18
C GLY A 125 6.67 14.92 -7.29
N SER A 126 6.93 16.23 -7.27
CA SER A 126 8.27 16.81 -7.06
C SER A 126 8.28 17.79 -5.87
N LYS A 127 7.15 17.89 -5.15
CA LYS A 127 7.00 18.80 -4.02
C LYS A 127 7.73 18.23 -2.81
N GLU A 128 8.31 19.14 -2.03
CA GLU A 128 8.81 18.85 -0.70
C GLU A 128 7.63 18.71 0.27
N ILE A 129 7.55 17.57 0.96
CA ILE A 129 6.41 17.25 1.83
C ILE A 129 6.90 16.67 3.14
N THR A 130 6.35 17.15 4.25
CA THR A 130 6.51 16.57 5.59
C THR A 130 5.28 15.76 5.96
N ILE A 131 5.50 14.49 6.32
CA ILE A 131 4.45 13.57 6.78
C ILE A 131 5.05 12.49 7.68
N ALA A 132 4.35 12.17 8.78
CA ALA A 132 4.75 11.12 9.72
C ALA A 132 6.19 11.26 10.28
N GLY A 133 6.63 12.51 10.50
CA GLY A 133 7.96 12.84 11.00
C GLY A 133 9.07 12.74 9.94
N ILE A 134 8.70 12.59 8.66
CA ILE A 134 9.63 12.50 7.53
C ILE A 134 9.34 13.63 6.57
N LYS A 135 10.35 14.41 6.25
CA LYS A 135 10.35 15.41 5.20
C LYS A 135 11.21 14.92 4.04
N ALA A 136 10.64 14.89 2.84
CA ALA A 136 11.35 14.42 1.65
C ALA A 136 10.84 15.06 0.37
N VAL A 137 11.66 14.98 -0.68
CA VAL A 137 11.31 15.34 -2.06
C VAL A 137 11.04 14.05 -2.85
N SER A 138 10.05 14.13 -3.72
CA SER A 138 9.51 13.03 -4.54
C SER A 138 10.19 12.94 -5.91
N PRO A 139 10.07 11.80 -6.63
CA PRO A 139 9.30 10.58 -6.28
C PRO A 139 10.15 9.54 -5.53
N ILE A 140 9.67 9.10 -4.36
CA ILE A 140 10.30 8.05 -3.54
C ILE A 140 9.27 7.21 -2.79
N SER A 141 9.66 6.00 -2.39
CA SER A 141 8.89 5.13 -1.49
C SER A 141 9.67 4.92 -0.19
N ILE A 142 8.98 5.01 0.94
CA ILE A 142 9.55 4.83 2.28
C ILE A 142 8.69 3.85 3.09
N VAL A 143 9.34 2.88 3.71
CA VAL A 143 8.76 2.11 4.83
C VAL A 143 9.55 2.45 6.10
N LYS A 144 8.86 3.03 7.09
CA LYS A 144 9.39 3.33 8.42
C LYS A 144 8.87 2.31 9.42
N THR A 145 9.75 1.66 10.17
CA THR A 145 9.40 0.77 11.29
C THR A 145 10.01 1.28 12.58
N GLU A 146 9.22 1.40 13.64
CA GLU A 146 9.67 1.90 14.94
C GLU A 146 9.70 0.79 16.00
N LYS A 147 10.86 0.59 16.65
CA LYS A 147 11.09 -0.44 17.67
C LYS A 147 11.83 0.16 18.87
N GLY A 148 11.09 0.59 19.88
CA GLY A 148 11.69 1.21 21.07
C GLY A 148 12.41 2.52 20.72
N ASN A 149 13.73 2.54 20.88
CA ASN A 149 14.59 3.66 20.49
C ASN A 149 15.22 3.49 19.09
N GLU A 150 14.84 2.45 18.33
CA GLU A 150 15.33 2.19 16.99
C GLU A 150 14.29 2.52 15.92
N ILE A 151 14.78 3.00 14.77
CA ILE A 151 13.99 3.22 13.56
C ILE A 151 14.67 2.50 12.40
N ILE A 152 13.89 1.77 11.61
CA ILE A 152 14.32 1.18 10.34
C ILE A 152 13.62 1.93 9.22
N LEU A 153 14.39 2.55 8.32
CA LEU A 153 13.88 3.14 7.08
C LEU A 153 14.31 2.27 5.90
N ALA A 154 13.36 1.78 5.12
CA ALA A 154 13.63 1.25 3.79
C ALA A 154 13.18 2.29 2.76
N VAL A 155 14.13 2.78 1.95
CA VAL A 155 13.90 3.88 1.00
C VAL A 155 14.25 3.42 -0.41
N SER A 156 13.39 3.69 -1.39
CA SER A 156 13.66 3.46 -2.81
C SER A 156 13.22 4.63 -3.69
N ASP A 157 13.82 4.73 -4.87
CA ASP A 157 13.31 5.50 -6.01
C ASP A 157 12.68 4.50 -7.01
N PRO A 158 11.34 4.35 -7.02
CA PRO A 158 10.66 3.44 -7.94
C PRO A 158 10.77 3.86 -9.40
N THR A 159 11.07 5.13 -9.70
CA THR A 159 11.19 5.61 -11.08
C THR A 159 12.48 5.14 -11.73
N GLN A 160 13.52 4.89 -10.93
CA GLN A 160 14.88 4.57 -11.40
C GLN A 160 15.49 5.69 -12.26
N LEU A 161 14.95 6.91 -12.17
CA LEU A 161 15.39 8.05 -12.97
C LEU A 161 16.25 9.03 -12.16
N SER A 162 16.38 8.84 -10.84
CA SER A 162 17.18 9.75 -10.03
C SER A 162 18.65 9.74 -10.47
N LYS A 163 19.18 10.94 -10.68
CA LYS A 163 20.58 11.21 -11.04
C LYS A 163 21.42 11.68 -9.85
N TYR A 164 20.78 11.91 -8.70
CA TYR A 164 21.39 12.51 -7.52
C TYR A 164 21.05 11.73 -6.25
N GLU A 165 21.83 11.95 -5.20
CA GLU A 165 21.50 11.43 -3.86
C GLU A 165 20.15 12.03 -3.41
N THR A 166 19.30 11.18 -2.85
CA THR A 166 18.03 11.59 -2.25
C THR A 166 18.29 12.13 -0.85
N ILE A 167 17.66 13.26 -0.51
CA ILE A 167 17.75 13.87 0.82
C ILE A 167 16.41 13.65 1.54
N ILE A 168 16.52 13.09 2.74
CA ILE A 168 15.39 12.88 3.67
C ILE A 168 15.75 13.56 4.98
N GLU A 169 14.83 14.31 5.57
CA GLU A 169 14.96 14.84 6.92
C GLU A 169 13.98 14.09 7.84
N LEU A 170 14.52 13.48 8.89
CA LEU A 170 13.77 12.74 9.90
C LEU A 170 13.72 13.57 11.19
N ASP A 171 12.53 13.71 11.77
CA ASP A 171 12.37 14.35 13.09
C ASP A 171 13.01 13.47 14.18
N GLY A 172 13.88 14.06 14.99
CA GLY A 172 14.68 13.39 16.02
C GLY A 172 16.16 13.26 15.65
N GLU A 173 16.99 13.02 16.66
CA GLU A 173 18.44 12.85 16.51
C GLU A 173 18.79 11.36 16.55
N TYR A 174 19.45 10.87 15.50
CA TYR A 174 19.75 9.46 15.33
C TYR A 174 21.18 9.20 14.85
N SER A 175 21.75 8.09 15.27
CA SER A 175 23.00 7.54 14.74
C SER A 175 22.74 6.25 13.95
N LEU A 176 23.61 5.94 12.99
CA LEU A 176 23.58 4.63 12.31
C LEU A 176 23.95 3.51 13.29
N LEU A 177 23.17 2.43 13.27
CA LEU A 177 23.48 1.20 14.01
C LEU A 177 24.59 0.37 13.34
N SER A 178 24.76 0.53 12.03
CA SER A 178 25.76 -0.19 11.23
C SER A 178 26.26 0.69 10.09
N GLN A 179 27.52 0.51 9.69
CA GLN A 179 28.08 1.20 8.52
C GLN A 179 27.25 0.89 7.26
N ASN A 180 26.90 1.95 6.51
CA ASN A 180 26.18 1.83 5.25
C ASN A 180 26.77 2.83 4.24
N ASN A 181 27.50 2.31 3.24
CA ASN A 181 28.20 3.15 2.26
C ASN A 181 27.26 3.93 1.32
N SER A 182 25.97 3.59 1.31
CA SER A 182 24.96 4.31 0.52
C SER A 182 24.29 5.43 1.32
N VAL A 183 24.68 5.65 2.59
CA VAL A 183 24.01 6.58 3.51
C VAL A 183 25.02 7.49 4.19
N LYS A 184 24.71 8.79 4.22
CA LYS A 184 25.42 9.78 5.03
C LYS A 184 24.41 10.48 5.93
N LEU A 185 24.74 10.63 7.21
CA LEU A 185 23.90 11.33 8.18
C LEU A 185 24.50 12.70 8.54
N ASN A 186 23.63 13.67 8.76
CA ASN A 186 23.96 14.96 9.37
C ASN A 186 22.88 15.30 10.41
N VAL A 187 23.27 15.34 11.68
CA VAL A 187 22.35 15.57 12.80
C VAL A 187 22.46 17.03 13.25
N LYS A 188 21.34 17.75 13.27
CA LYS A 188 21.31 19.16 13.67
C LYS A 188 19.92 19.57 14.12
N ASN A 189 19.85 20.41 15.16
CA ASN A 189 18.62 21.06 15.62
C ASN A 189 17.45 20.08 15.91
N GLY A 190 17.72 18.95 16.57
CA GLY A 190 16.66 17.98 16.87
C GLY A 190 16.20 17.15 15.67
N LYS A 191 16.95 17.16 14.55
CA LYS A 191 16.62 16.44 13.31
C LYS A 191 17.83 15.69 12.76
N THR A 192 17.55 14.71 11.93
CA THR A 192 18.56 13.91 11.21
C THR A 192 18.33 14.02 9.71
N GLU A 193 19.22 14.72 9.01
CA GLU A 193 19.29 14.71 7.56
C GLU A 193 20.01 13.43 7.11
N ILE A 194 19.41 12.73 6.15
CA ILE A 194 19.84 11.45 5.60
C ILE A 194 20.02 11.65 4.10
N LYS A 195 21.26 11.54 3.62
CA LYS A 195 21.56 11.46 2.19
C LYS A 195 21.68 10.00 1.81
N VAL A 196 20.87 9.57 0.84
CA VAL A 196 20.77 8.18 0.39
C VAL A 196 21.09 8.09 -1.10
N ASN A 197 22.04 7.22 -1.47
CA ASN A 197 22.33 6.95 -2.87
C ASN A 197 21.32 5.93 -3.44
N LEU A 198 20.35 6.43 -4.22
CA LEU A 198 19.33 5.62 -4.92
C LEU A 198 19.52 5.58 -6.44
N VAL A 199 20.64 6.13 -6.94
CA VAL A 199 20.86 6.37 -8.37
C VAL A 199 20.81 5.06 -9.18
N ASN A 200 19.92 5.03 -10.18
CA ASN A 200 19.78 3.98 -11.20
C ASN A 200 19.61 2.53 -10.70
N GLN A 201 19.03 2.32 -9.52
CA GLN A 201 19.03 0.98 -8.93
C GLN A 201 17.64 0.40 -8.63
N GLY A 202 16.61 1.22 -8.41
CA GLY A 202 15.24 0.78 -8.04
C GLY A 202 15.13 -0.02 -6.73
N LYS A 203 16.26 -0.52 -6.21
CA LYS A 203 16.40 -1.29 -4.99
C LYS A 203 16.13 -0.39 -3.78
N SER A 204 15.65 -1.01 -2.72
CA SER A 204 15.55 -0.33 -1.43
C SER A 204 16.92 -0.28 -0.74
N VAL A 205 17.28 0.87 -0.20
CA VAL A 205 18.36 1.02 0.78
C VAL A 205 17.74 0.98 2.17
N VAL A 206 18.23 0.05 3.02
CA VAL A 206 17.76 -0.12 4.40
C VAL A 206 18.72 0.61 5.35
N ILE A 207 18.15 1.44 6.22
CA ILE A 207 18.85 2.32 7.14
C ILE A 207 18.38 2.01 8.56
N ASN A 208 19.27 1.46 9.37
CA ASN A 208 19.00 1.13 10.77
C ASN A 208 19.55 2.27 11.65
N LEU A 209 18.66 2.92 12.39
CA LEU A 209 18.91 4.12 13.17
C LEU A 209 18.62 3.86 14.64
N LYS A 210 19.42 4.44 15.53
CA LYS A 210 19.17 4.46 16.97
C LYS A 210 19.11 5.90 17.46
N LYS A 211 18.10 6.20 18.27
CA LYS A 211 17.91 7.52 18.85
C LYS A 211 19.08 7.86 19.79
N ILE A 212 19.58 9.08 19.69
CA ILE A 212 20.62 9.68 20.54
C ILE A 212 19.97 10.32 21.76
#